data_AF-B2BF40-F1
#
_entry.id   AF-B2BF40-F1
#
_cell.length_a   1.000
_cell.length_b   1.000
_cell.length_c   1.000
_cell.angle_alpha   90.00
_cell.angle_beta   90.00
_cell.angle_gamma   90.00
#
_symmetry.space_group_name_H-M   'P 1'
#
loop_
_entity.id
_entity.type
_entity.pdbx_description
1 polymer ?
#
loop_
_entity_poly.entity_id
_entity_poly.type
_entity_poly.pdbx_seq_one_letter_code
_entity_poly.pdbx_strand_id
1 'polypeptide(L)'
;IAISPAMEATGQFGGGGADGSIMIFSDIETAFHPNIGLDEVVESFRPFQQRSGMGVADFIQFSGAVGTSNCPGAPTLNAFIGRKDATQAAPDGLVPEPFHDVNTILARFNDAGDFDELETVWFLIAHSVAAQNDIDPTVSHAPFDSTPSVMDGQFFIETQLRGIEFIGTGGIEGVAESPVKGEFRLM
;
A
#
# COMPACT_ATOMS: atom_id res chain seq x y z
N ILE A 1 1.26 -5.22 -4.02
CA ILE A 1 0.56 -6.50 -4.28
C ILE A 1 1.40 -7.33 -5.26
N ALA A 2 2.21 -8.26 -4.78
CA ALA A 2 3.30 -8.86 -5.57
C ALA A 2 3.09 -10.35 -5.88
N ILE A 3 2.11 -10.64 -6.74
CA ILE A 3 1.80 -11.97 -7.30
C ILE A 3 1.20 -11.78 -8.68
N SER A 4 1.59 -12.56 -9.70
CA SER A 4 1.06 -12.47 -11.07
C SER A 4 0.89 -13.85 -11.72
N PRO A 5 -0.34 -14.40 -11.72
CA PRO A 5 -0.72 -15.56 -12.53
C PRO A 5 -0.41 -15.38 -14.03
N ALA A 6 -0.52 -14.17 -14.59
CA ALA A 6 -0.18 -13.91 -15.98
C ALA A 6 1.31 -14.15 -16.28
N MET A 7 2.22 -13.73 -15.38
CA MET A 7 3.65 -14.04 -15.51
C MET A 7 3.92 -15.55 -15.43
N GLU A 8 3.31 -16.22 -14.46
CA GLU A 8 3.45 -17.67 -14.27
C GLU A 8 2.97 -18.46 -15.51
N ALA A 9 1.89 -18.01 -16.15
CA ALA A 9 1.39 -18.60 -17.39
C ALA A 9 2.39 -18.54 -18.56
N THR A 10 3.36 -17.63 -18.50
CA THR A 10 4.46 -17.50 -19.46
C THR A 10 5.77 -18.16 -19.01
N GLY A 11 5.75 -18.88 -17.88
CA GLY A 11 6.92 -19.54 -17.31
C GLY A 11 7.89 -18.61 -16.57
N GLN A 12 7.42 -17.42 -16.18
CA GLN A 12 8.17 -16.47 -15.36
C GLN A 12 7.62 -16.47 -13.94
N PHE A 13 8.51 -16.42 -12.94
CA PHE A 13 8.07 -16.30 -11.54
C PHE A 13 7.31 -14.99 -11.36
N GLY A 14 6.07 -15.07 -10.86
CA GLY A 14 5.16 -13.94 -10.72
C GLY A 14 5.12 -13.31 -9.33
N GLY A 15 5.93 -13.80 -8.37
CA GLY A 15 5.84 -13.42 -6.95
C GLY A 15 4.87 -14.31 -6.18
N GLY A 16 5.11 -14.51 -4.87
CA GLY A 16 4.32 -15.39 -4.02
C GLY A 16 3.17 -14.73 -3.24
N GLY A 17 2.96 -13.42 -3.44
CA GLY A 17 1.84 -12.69 -2.86
C GLY A 17 2.05 -12.33 -1.40
N ALA A 18 1.16 -12.79 -0.52
CA ALA A 18 1.28 -12.58 0.92
C ALA A 18 2.22 -13.66 1.52
N ASP A 19 3.50 -13.62 1.17
CA ASP A 19 4.53 -14.59 1.58
C ASP A 19 5.68 -13.94 2.38
N GLY A 20 5.56 -12.64 2.67
CA GLY A 20 6.53 -11.88 3.44
C GLY A 20 7.83 -11.55 2.68
N SER A 21 7.86 -11.75 1.37
CA SER A 21 9.04 -11.50 0.52
C SER A 21 9.63 -10.10 0.75
N ILE A 22 8.79 -9.07 0.87
CA ILE A 22 9.24 -7.68 1.09
C ILE A 22 10.08 -7.46 2.36
N MET A 23 9.89 -8.27 3.41
CA MET A 23 10.70 -8.19 4.64
C MET A 23 11.86 -9.19 4.63
N ILE A 24 11.73 -10.30 3.91
CA ILE A 24 12.77 -11.33 3.75
C ILE A 24 13.88 -10.85 2.80
N PHE A 25 13.50 -10.25 1.68
CA PHE A 25 14.34 -9.72 0.61
C PHE A 25 14.24 -8.19 0.56
N SER A 26 14.28 -7.54 1.73
CA SER A 26 14.08 -6.10 1.83
C SER A 26 15.14 -5.30 1.07
N ASP A 27 16.37 -5.79 0.99
CA ASP A 27 17.46 -5.20 0.19
C ASP A 27 17.16 -5.15 -1.32
N ILE A 28 16.22 -5.96 -1.80
CA ILE A 28 15.78 -5.99 -3.19
C ILE A 28 14.45 -5.24 -3.34
N GLU A 29 13.41 -5.67 -2.63
CA GLU A 29 12.04 -5.23 -2.90
C GLU A 29 11.78 -3.79 -2.46
N THR A 30 12.40 -3.30 -1.38
CA THR A 30 12.21 -1.90 -0.95
C THR A 30 13.03 -0.92 -1.78
N ALA A 31 13.86 -1.40 -2.73
CA ALA A 31 14.55 -0.58 -3.70
C ALA A 31 13.72 -0.34 -4.98
N PHE A 32 12.59 -1.04 -5.15
CA PHE A 32 11.66 -0.79 -6.25
C PHE A 32 10.95 0.56 -6.04
N HIS A 33 10.76 1.31 -7.12
CA HIS A 33 10.16 2.64 -7.07
C HIS A 33 8.79 2.67 -6.34
N PRO A 34 7.85 1.73 -6.58
CA PRO A 34 6.57 1.73 -5.87
C PRO A 34 6.65 1.41 -4.37
N ASN A 35 7.79 0.90 -3.89
CA ASN A 35 8.00 0.47 -2.50
C ASN A 35 8.86 1.46 -1.71
N ILE A 36 9.11 2.65 -2.25
CA ILE A 36 9.88 3.70 -1.58
C ILE A 36 9.29 4.00 -0.18
N GLY A 37 10.17 4.16 0.81
CA GLY A 37 9.82 4.42 2.21
C GLY A 37 9.43 3.19 3.04
N LEU A 38 9.24 2.02 2.42
CA LEU A 38 8.87 0.80 3.16
C LEU A 38 10.03 0.12 3.91
N ASP A 39 11.27 0.50 3.61
CA ASP A 39 12.45 -0.01 4.32
C ASP A 39 12.43 0.37 5.81
N GLU A 40 12.00 1.60 6.14
CA GLU A 40 11.88 2.05 7.53
C GLU A 40 10.92 1.16 8.34
N VAL A 41 9.71 0.92 7.82
CA VAL A 41 8.71 0.11 8.54
C VAL A 41 9.15 -1.35 8.61
N VAL A 42 9.76 -1.89 7.56
CA VAL A 42 10.32 -3.25 7.56
C VAL A 42 11.38 -3.40 8.65
N GLU A 43 12.37 -2.51 8.71
CA GLU A 43 13.46 -2.64 9.68
C GLU A 43 13.01 -2.33 11.12
N SER A 44 12.07 -1.41 11.31
CA SER A 44 11.50 -1.14 12.64
C SER A 44 10.67 -2.31 13.17
N PHE A 45 10.02 -3.08 12.30
CA PHE A 45 9.20 -4.24 12.68
C PHE A 45 10.02 -5.52 12.88
N ARG A 46 11.19 -5.65 12.23
CA ARG A 46 12.05 -6.85 12.27
C ARG A 46 12.35 -7.37 13.69
N PRO A 47 12.68 -6.53 14.70
CA PRO A 47 12.92 -7.03 16.06
C PRO A 47 11.67 -7.63 16.72
N PHE A 48 10.48 -7.14 16.38
CA PHE A 48 9.22 -7.67 16.91
C PHE A 48 8.86 -8.99 16.24
N GLN A 49 9.06 -9.09 14.92
CA GLN A 49 8.92 -10.34 14.18
C GLN A 49 9.81 -11.43 14.79
N GLN A 50 11.10 -11.15 14.98
CA GLN A 50 12.06 -12.12 15.55
C GLN A 50 11.68 -12.57 16.97
N ARG A 51 11.18 -11.65 17.81
CA ARG A 51 10.73 -11.97 19.18
C ARG A 51 9.42 -12.75 19.22
N SER A 52 8.55 -12.57 18.23
CA SER A 52 7.24 -13.23 18.20
C SER A 52 7.32 -14.72 17.90
N GLY A 53 8.37 -15.17 17.20
CA GLY A 53 8.49 -16.53 16.69
C GLY A 53 7.53 -16.86 15.53
N MET A 54 6.81 -15.87 15.00
CA MET A 54 5.94 -16.02 13.83
C MET A 54 6.77 -16.05 12.55
N GLY A 55 6.29 -16.77 11.53
CA GLY A 55 6.78 -16.62 10.16
C GLY A 55 6.61 -15.16 9.69
N VAL A 56 7.50 -14.69 8.84
CA VAL A 56 7.51 -13.31 8.35
C VAL A 56 6.20 -12.98 7.62
N ALA A 57 5.72 -13.91 6.80
CA ALA A 57 4.48 -13.77 6.03
C ALA A 57 3.26 -13.53 6.93
N ASP A 58 3.13 -14.32 8.00
CA ASP A 58 2.02 -14.18 8.94
C ASP A 58 2.18 -12.94 9.83
N PHE A 59 3.41 -12.59 10.20
CA PHE A 59 3.69 -11.42 11.03
C PHE A 59 3.21 -10.13 10.36
N ILE A 60 3.50 -9.93 9.06
CA ILE A 60 3.05 -8.74 8.32
C ILE A 60 1.52 -8.62 8.36
N GLN A 61 0.82 -9.70 8.04
CA GLN A 61 -0.64 -9.72 7.97
C GLN A 61 -1.29 -9.51 9.34
N PHE A 62 -0.73 -10.14 10.38
CA PHE A 62 -1.16 -9.92 11.76
C PHE A 62 -0.92 -8.48 12.22
N SER A 63 0.25 -7.92 11.91
CA SER A 63 0.60 -6.54 12.29
C SER A 63 -0.30 -5.51 11.63
N GLY A 64 -0.68 -5.71 10.36
CA GLY A 64 -1.67 -4.89 9.67
C GLY A 64 -3.05 -4.98 10.32
N ALA A 65 -3.54 -6.20 10.63
CA ALA A 65 -4.82 -6.40 11.31
C ALA A 65 -4.88 -5.69 12.67
N VAL A 66 -3.81 -5.79 13.47
CA VAL A 66 -3.69 -5.11 14.76
C VAL A 66 -3.58 -3.60 14.58
N GLY A 67 -2.78 -3.12 13.63
CA GLY A 67 -2.63 -1.70 13.32
C GLY A 67 -3.97 -1.05 12.97
N THR A 68 -4.70 -1.64 12.03
CA THR A 68 -6.04 -1.19 11.64
C THR A 68 -7.04 -1.23 12.80
N SER A 69 -6.95 -2.21 13.70
CA SER A 69 -7.85 -2.28 14.87
C SER A 69 -7.70 -1.11 15.86
N ASN A 70 -6.60 -0.36 15.79
CA ASN A 70 -6.40 0.84 16.60
C ASN A 70 -7.08 2.09 16.02
N CYS A 71 -7.55 2.04 14.76
CA CYS A 71 -8.23 3.14 14.11
C CYS A 71 -9.73 3.09 14.43
N PRO A 72 -10.32 4.11 15.08
CA PRO A 72 -11.77 4.18 15.24
C PRO A 72 -12.49 4.07 13.90
N GLY A 73 -13.60 3.34 13.86
CA GLY A 73 -14.38 3.11 12.63
C GLY A 73 -13.93 1.91 11.80
N ALA A 74 -12.71 1.40 12.03
CA ALA A 74 -12.20 0.27 11.27
C ALA A 74 -12.98 -1.04 11.56
N PRO A 75 -13.18 -1.89 10.53
CA PRO A 75 -13.75 -3.21 10.74
C PRO A 75 -12.78 -4.11 11.50
N THR A 76 -13.29 -5.15 12.14
CA THR A 76 -12.43 -6.23 12.64
C THR A 76 -11.89 -7.03 11.45
N LEU A 77 -10.60 -6.90 11.17
CA LEU A 77 -9.92 -7.68 10.15
C LEU A 77 -9.64 -9.11 10.67
N ASN A 78 -9.84 -10.09 9.78
CA ASN A 78 -9.45 -11.47 10.08
C ASN A 78 -7.94 -11.64 9.91
N ALA A 79 -7.27 -12.22 10.90
CA ALA A 79 -5.88 -12.64 10.81
C ALA A 79 -5.80 -14.17 10.78
N PHE A 80 -5.59 -14.74 9.59
CA PHE A 80 -5.30 -16.16 9.42
C PHE A 80 -3.80 -16.42 9.54
N ILE A 81 -3.41 -17.59 10.04
CA ILE A 81 -2.02 -18.03 10.15
C ILE A 81 -1.79 -19.29 9.30
N GLY A 82 -0.53 -19.54 8.95
CA GLY A 82 -0.09 -20.71 8.18
C GLY A 82 0.50 -20.37 6.80
N ARG A 83 0.84 -19.11 6.54
CA ARG A 83 1.57 -18.75 5.32
C ARG A 83 2.97 -19.34 5.35
N LYS A 84 3.49 -19.67 4.17
CA LYS A 84 4.90 -20.06 4.01
C LYS A 84 5.70 -18.83 3.67
N ASP A 85 6.82 -18.66 4.35
CA ASP A 85 7.77 -17.58 4.07
C ASP A 85 8.39 -17.76 2.68
N ALA A 86 8.56 -16.64 1.99
CA ALA A 86 9.08 -16.57 0.62
C ALA A 86 10.47 -17.19 0.49
N THR A 87 10.75 -17.78 -0.67
CA THR A 87 12.09 -18.29 -1.05
C THR A 87 12.73 -17.51 -2.19
N GLN A 88 12.00 -16.57 -2.79
CA GLN A 88 12.44 -15.70 -3.88
C GLN A 88 11.83 -14.31 -3.68
N ALA A 89 12.57 -13.26 -4.06
CA ALA A 89 12.06 -11.90 -4.12
C ALA A 89 11.01 -11.77 -5.22
N ALA A 90 9.99 -10.95 -5.00
CA ALA A 90 9.00 -10.66 -6.01
C ALA A 90 9.60 -9.87 -7.19
N PRO A 91 9.07 -10.05 -8.42
CA PRO A 91 9.39 -9.17 -9.54
C PRO A 91 8.95 -7.72 -9.29
N ASP A 92 9.71 -6.78 -9.84
CA ASP A 92 9.30 -5.38 -9.94
C ASP A 92 8.15 -5.20 -10.96
N GLY A 93 7.48 -4.04 -10.94
CA GLY A 93 6.35 -3.71 -11.82
C GLY A 93 5.02 -4.32 -11.40
N LEU A 94 4.97 -4.98 -10.23
CA LEU A 94 3.78 -5.61 -9.69
C LEU A 94 2.98 -4.72 -8.73
N VAL A 95 3.54 -3.61 -8.28
CA VAL A 95 2.85 -2.68 -7.38
C VAL A 95 2.37 -1.45 -8.16
N PRO A 96 1.09 -1.06 -8.08
CA PRO A 96 0.60 0.14 -8.73
C PRO A 96 1.31 1.41 -8.26
N GLU A 97 1.46 2.35 -9.19
CA GLU A 97 2.08 3.67 -8.96
C GLU A 97 1.01 4.76 -9.09
N PRO A 98 1.17 5.91 -8.41
CA PRO A 98 0.18 7.00 -8.42
C PRO A 98 0.03 7.69 -9.77
N PHE A 99 0.86 7.37 -10.75
CA PHE A 99 0.80 7.89 -12.12
C PHE A 99 0.36 6.83 -13.15
N HIS A 100 0.07 5.60 -12.72
CA HIS A 100 -0.54 4.62 -13.61
C HIS A 100 -1.97 5.02 -13.95
N ASP A 101 -2.37 4.82 -15.21
CA ASP A 101 -3.77 5.02 -15.59
C ASP A 101 -4.69 3.97 -14.94
N VAL A 102 -5.98 4.32 -14.84
CA VAL A 102 -7.00 3.48 -14.19
C VAL A 102 -7.07 2.08 -14.80
N ASN A 103 -6.93 1.93 -16.13
CA ASN A 103 -7.00 0.62 -16.77
C ASN A 103 -5.83 -0.27 -16.37
N THR A 104 -4.64 0.32 -16.25
CA THR A 104 -3.43 -0.36 -15.79
C THR A 104 -3.60 -0.84 -14.34
N ILE A 105 -4.14 0.00 -13.47
CA ILE A 105 -4.41 -0.37 -12.07
C ILE A 105 -5.45 -1.49 -11.99
N LEU A 106 -6.58 -1.35 -12.68
CA LEU A 106 -7.65 -2.36 -12.69
C LEU A 106 -7.15 -3.71 -13.23
N ALA A 107 -6.39 -3.71 -14.32
CA ALA A 107 -5.79 -4.94 -14.86
C ALA A 107 -4.79 -5.56 -13.87
N ARG A 108 -4.03 -4.75 -13.13
CA ARG A 108 -3.08 -5.23 -12.12
C ARG A 108 -3.79 -5.94 -10.96
N PHE A 109 -4.86 -5.35 -10.44
CA PHE A 109 -5.68 -5.96 -9.38
C PHE A 109 -6.40 -7.22 -9.87
N ASN A 110 -6.93 -7.20 -11.10
CA ASN A 110 -7.55 -8.36 -11.70
C ASN A 110 -6.55 -9.52 -11.86
N ASP A 111 -5.35 -9.28 -12.37
CA ASP A 111 -4.31 -10.31 -12.46
C ASP A 111 -3.91 -10.83 -11.06
N ALA A 112 -3.72 -9.95 -10.08
CA ALA A 112 -3.22 -10.34 -8.76
C ALA A 112 -4.15 -11.27 -7.96
N GLY A 113 -5.46 -11.21 -8.18
CA GLY A 113 -6.41 -11.97 -7.37
C GLY A 113 -7.83 -12.04 -7.89
N ASP A 114 -8.03 -11.84 -9.20
CA ASP A 114 -9.34 -11.72 -9.84
C ASP A 114 -10.21 -10.60 -9.25
N PHE A 115 -9.59 -9.58 -8.66
CA PHE A 115 -10.32 -8.45 -8.07
C PHE A 115 -10.97 -7.61 -9.16
N ASP A 116 -12.25 -7.29 -8.98
CA ASP A 116 -12.97 -6.40 -9.89
C ASP A 116 -12.73 -4.92 -9.59
N GLU A 117 -13.37 -4.04 -10.36
CA GLU A 117 -13.27 -2.59 -10.20
C GLU A 117 -13.84 -2.08 -8.87
N LEU A 118 -14.87 -2.76 -8.33
CA LEU A 118 -15.47 -2.39 -7.05
C LEU A 118 -14.55 -2.77 -5.89
N GLU A 119 -13.98 -3.98 -5.94
CA GLU A 119 -13.00 -4.44 -4.96
C GLU A 119 -11.74 -3.58 -5.00
N THR A 120 -11.29 -3.16 -6.18
CA THR A 120 -10.17 -2.22 -6.32
C THR A 120 -10.44 -0.89 -5.61
N VAL A 121 -11.65 -0.33 -5.76
CA VAL A 121 -12.07 0.87 -5.03
C VAL A 121 -12.15 0.61 -3.52
N TRP A 122 -12.63 -0.57 -3.09
CA TRP A 122 -12.67 -0.91 -1.68
C TRP A 122 -11.29 -0.94 -1.03
N PHE A 123 -10.26 -1.41 -1.73
CA PHE A 123 -8.90 -1.39 -1.19
C PHE A 123 -8.39 0.03 -0.92
N LEU A 124 -8.86 1.04 -1.66
CA LEU A 124 -8.47 2.44 -1.45
C LEU A 124 -8.98 3.04 -0.14
N ILE A 125 -9.90 2.38 0.59
CA ILE A 125 -10.28 2.81 1.95
C ILE A 125 -9.07 2.89 2.89
N ALA A 126 -7.99 2.14 2.62
CA ALA A 126 -6.75 2.23 3.37
C ALA A 126 -6.19 3.66 3.39
N HIS A 127 -6.47 4.48 2.36
CA HIS A 127 -6.05 5.88 2.31
C HIS A 127 -6.76 6.78 3.32
N SER A 128 -7.86 6.35 3.95
CA SER A 128 -8.53 7.09 5.04
C SER A 128 -7.70 7.12 6.33
N VAL A 129 -6.72 6.23 6.47
CA VAL A 129 -5.81 6.20 7.63
C VAL A 129 -4.35 6.19 7.17
N ALA A 130 -4.02 7.07 6.22
CA ALA A 130 -2.71 7.11 5.60
C ALA A 130 -2.23 8.54 5.30
N ALA A 131 -0.94 8.63 5.03
CA ALA A 131 -0.22 9.83 4.64
C ALA A 131 0.94 9.47 3.71
N GLN A 132 1.46 10.46 3.00
CA GLN A 132 2.65 10.32 2.15
C GLN A 132 3.90 10.83 2.87
N ASN A 133 5.04 10.18 2.65
CA ASN A 133 6.33 10.63 3.17
C ASN A 133 7.34 10.98 2.06
N ASP A 134 7.32 10.23 0.96
CA ASP A 134 8.42 10.19 -0.01
C ASP A 134 8.06 10.75 -1.40
N ILE A 135 6.78 10.97 -1.68
CA ILE A 135 6.35 11.56 -2.97
C ILE A 135 6.75 13.04 -2.99
N ASP A 136 6.43 13.76 -1.93
CA ASP A 136 7.00 15.08 -1.65
C ASP A 136 7.60 15.12 -0.24
N PRO A 137 8.93 14.93 -0.11
CA PRO A 137 9.62 14.95 1.17
C PRO A 137 9.54 16.29 1.91
N THR A 138 9.17 17.39 1.24
CA THR A 138 9.04 18.71 1.90
C THR A 138 7.79 18.81 2.77
N VAL A 139 6.83 17.91 2.58
CA VAL A 139 5.54 17.83 3.27
C VAL A 139 5.28 16.39 3.74
N SER A 140 6.32 15.72 4.22
CA SER A 140 6.23 14.37 4.80
C SER A 140 5.15 14.30 5.89
N HIS A 141 4.46 13.16 5.97
CA HIS A 141 3.26 12.92 6.78
C HIS A 141 2.01 13.73 6.38
N ALA A 142 1.96 14.29 5.17
CA ALA A 142 0.72 14.91 4.66
C ALA A 142 -0.35 13.82 4.40
N PRO A 143 -1.53 13.90 5.06
CA PRO A 143 -2.57 12.88 4.96
C PRO A 143 -3.34 12.96 3.65
N PHE A 144 -4.00 11.87 3.28
CA PHE A 144 -4.89 11.82 2.11
C PHE A 144 -6.33 12.24 2.39
N ASP A 145 -6.67 12.45 3.66
CA ASP A 145 -7.95 13.03 4.09
C ASP A 145 -7.77 13.87 5.36
N SER A 146 -8.83 14.54 5.80
CA SER A 146 -8.81 15.39 7.00
C SER A 146 -8.87 14.64 8.33
N THR A 147 -9.00 13.31 8.31
CA THR A 147 -9.22 12.44 9.47
C THR A 147 -8.30 11.21 9.50
N PRO A 148 -6.97 11.33 9.34
CA PRO A 148 -6.05 10.21 9.07
C PRO A 148 -5.87 9.20 10.23
N SER A 149 -6.55 9.42 11.35
CA SER A 149 -6.57 8.49 12.50
C SER A 149 -7.89 7.73 12.63
N VAL A 150 -8.89 8.02 11.80
CA VAL A 150 -10.23 7.42 11.81
C VAL A 150 -10.46 6.79 10.45
N MET A 151 -10.85 5.51 10.42
CA MET A 151 -11.22 4.86 9.16
C MET A 151 -12.70 5.15 8.88
N ASP A 152 -12.96 6.13 8.03
CA ASP A 152 -14.30 6.60 7.67
C ASP A 152 -14.46 6.89 6.17
N GLY A 153 -15.48 7.66 5.78
CA GLY A 153 -15.75 7.99 4.39
C GLY A 153 -15.08 9.27 3.87
N GLN A 154 -14.31 10.00 4.69
CA GLN A 154 -13.79 11.32 4.35
C GLN A 154 -12.87 11.27 3.14
N PHE A 155 -11.95 10.32 3.06
CA PHE A 155 -11.13 10.08 1.86
C PHE A 155 -11.98 10.04 0.57
N PHE A 156 -13.08 9.30 0.55
CA PHE A 156 -13.95 9.21 -0.63
C PHE A 156 -14.76 10.47 -0.89
N ILE A 157 -15.04 11.28 0.13
CA ILE A 157 -15.75 12.57 -0.03
C ILE A 157 -14.80 13.65 -0.55
N GLU A 158 -13.63 13.78 0.07
CA GLU A 158 -12.66 14.83 -0.20
C GLU A 158 -11.99 14.64 -1.56
N THR A 159 -11.72 13.40 -1.98
CA THR A 159 -11.22 13.12 -3.34
C THR A 159 -12.19 13.54 -4.46
N GLN A 160 -13.48 13.70 -4.19
CA GLN A 160 -14.46 14.19 -5.17
C GLN A 160 -14.55 15.73 -5.24
N LEU A 161 -13.92 16.44 -4.29
CA LEU A 161 -13.89 17.90 -4.29
C LEU A 161 -12.91 18.43 -5.34
N ARG A 162 -13.22 19.61 -5.87
CA ARG A 162 -12.30 20.32 -6.77
C ARG A 162 -11.01 20.66 -6.03
N GLY A 163 -9.86 20.23 -6.56
CA GLY A 163 -8.54 20.63 -6.08
C GLY A 163 -8.33 22.13 -6.24
N ILE A 164 -7.67 22.76 -5.28
CA ILE A 164 -7.44 24.21 -5.25
C ILE A 164 -5.98 24.60 -4.99
N GLU A 165 -5.19 23.73 -4.37
CA GLU A 165 -3.77 23.99 -4.10
C GLU A 165 -2.96 22.70 -3.94
N PHE A 166 -1.65 22.78 -4.17
CA PHE A 166 -0.71 21.78 -3.66
C PHE A 166 -0.30 22.15 -2.24
N ILE A 167 -0.26 21.19 -1.32
CA ILE A 167 0.31 21.41 0.01
C ILE A 167 1.82 21.68 -0.06
N GLY A 168 2.52 21.02 -0.98
CA GLY A 168 3.96 21.16 -1.22
C GLY A 168 4.28 21.60 -2.64
N THR A 169 5.23 20.91 -3.27
CA THR A 169 5.74 21.15 -4.61
C THR A 169 4.74 20.69 -5.67
N GLY A 170 4.28 21.61 -6.52
CA GLY A 170 3.50 21.27 -7.70
C GLY A 170 4.35 20.65 -8.81
N GLY A 171 3.72 19.87 -9.70
CA GLY A 171 4.38 19.27 -10.87
C GLY A 171 5.12 17.96 -10.60
N ILE A 172 4.93 17.34 -9.44
CA ILE A 172 5.37 15.97 -9.17
C ILE A 172 4.43 15.02 -9.93
N GLU A 173 5.00 14.02 -10.60
CA GLU A 173 4.25 13.00 -11.32
C GLU A 173 3.36 12.19 -10.36
N GLY A 174 2.10 11.96 -10.74
CA GLY A 174 1.12 11.28 -9.89
C GLY A 174 0.54 12.12 -8.75
N VAL A 175 0.79 13.44 -8.71
CA VAL A 175 0.27 14.36 -7.68
C VAL A 175 -0.70 15.37 -8.30
N ALA A 176 -1.83 15.59 -7.62
CA ALA A 176 -2.85 16.55 -8.02
C ALA A 176 -3.10 17.61 -6.93
N GLU A 177 -3.75 18.73 -7.32
CA GLU A 177 -4.19 19.72 -6.35
C GLU A 177 -5.22 19.12 -5.38
N SER A 178 -5.00 19.38 -4.10
CA SER A 178 -5.84 18.99 -2.98
C SER A 178 -6.96 20.03 -2.73
N PRO A 179 -8.13 19.63 -2.22
CA PRO A 179 -9.25 20.53 -1.96
C PRO A 179 -9.23 21.10 -0.53
N VAL A 180 -8.49 20.47 0.39
CA VAL A 180 -8.40 20.83 1.81
C VAL A 180 -6.97 21.26 2.12
N LYS A 181 -6.84 22.37 2.83
CA LYS A 181 -5.54 22.85 3.28
C LYS A 181 -4.87 21.81 4.19
N GLY A 182 -3.67 21.38 3.81
CA GLY A 182 -2.90 20.39 4.57
C GLY A 182 -3.15 18.93 4.15
N GLU A 183 -4.03 18.68 3.18
CA GLU A 183 -4.25 17.36 2.58
C GLU A 183 -3.37 17.20 1.32
N PHE A 184 -2.91 15.98 1.07
CA PHE A 184 -2.19 15.56 -0.13
C PHE A 184 -3.10 14.77 -1.05
N ARG A 185 -2.95 14.89 -2.37
CA ARG A 185 -3.78 14.15 -3.32
C ARG A 185 -2.95 13.48 -4.42
N LEU A 186 -3.23 12.21 -4.64
CA LEU A 186 -2.73 11.42 -5.76
C LEU A 186 -3.66 11.57 -6.99
N MET A 187 -3.09 11.43 -8.19
CA MET A 187 -3.82 11.50 -9.46
C MET A 187 -4.60 10.22 -9.77
#